data_AF-A0A533W7Z4-F1
#
_entry.id   AF-A0A533W7Z4-F1
#
_cell.length_a   1.000
_cell.length_b   1.000
_cell.length_c   1.000
_cell.angle_alpha   90.00
_cell.angle_beta   90.00
_cell.angle_gamma   90.00
#
_symmetry.space_group_name_H-M   'P 1'
#
loop_
_entity.id
_entity.type
_entity.pdbx_description
1 polymer ?
#
loop_
_entity_poly.entity_id
_entity_poly.type
_entity_poly.pdbx_seq_one_letter_code
_entity_poly.pdbx_strand_id
1 'polypeptide(L)'
;MTFETDKTYEIKGRIGEVCDFRKMYSPGESYRMAILAPKEYAQSITPGEKYDVRIGSVREISRNEEHLGVFSATAYRIPGSEDRFRFDLLVSSFEKRTGVRFEEGKMYEVTGRIGDVCDFKLTRTAERSQHLFVFAPREYARDLTPGQKYDLTIDSVREKTECHVTDARGFPRLTLQKRALEAAGLRLDGVDREGKIVAELNLKNSKGVTHRLFANVEPKESLVVMSMDRIGAKVGDVFDLQRARKYSEGGFVEDFKKYRSRELSNVRLQLEGMKLSMFVNDTRFEISEYHLDAYKLQALLRCNMEPFQREIRFWFDGKEVTAKLGGALPIAGFAKHASGLEITYKMGNRTSVTTSDAQLALRAVEMDKSEIGRRIELLSKPDTDEGTYALKADTTLLGYVLKDLTRLGRGRYMKEKGDASEEISPVVLEKAQWTEVVRHPFHEGDQARGSNRRGPDSLIRNKDTNELCLFEFKWWVDTQGAYEAACEQVRDYFRDYRLYKGEKISRAYIGILEWDLKSTTGSLRVKRVC
;
A
#
# COMPACT_ATOMS: atom_id res chain seq x y z
N MET A 1 62.13 -32.77 0.24
CA MET A 1 61.07 -31.94 0.85
C MET A 1 59.74 -32.62 0.60
N THR A 2 58.90 -32.78 1.62
CA THR A 2 57.60 -33.45 1.51
C THR A 2 56.50 -32.39 1.65
N PHE A 3 55.53 -32.38 0.74
CA PHE A 3 54.42 -31.44 0.79
C PHE A 3 53.17 -32.15 1.34
N GLU A 4 52.60 -31.61 2.41
CA GLU A 4 51.32 -32.07 2.97
C GLU A 4 50.14 -31.63 2.08
N THR A 5 49.17 -32.53 1.89
CA THR A 5 48.06 -32.37 0.90
C THR A 5 47.05 -31.29 1.24
N ASP A 6 46.98 -30.89 2.50
CA ASP A 6 46.08 -29.89 3.07
C ASP A 6 46.74 -28.52 3.29
N LYS A 7 48.04 -28.40 2.98
CA LYS A 7 48.82 -27.17 3.12
C LYS A 7 49.10 -26.49 1.79
N THR A 8 49.34 -25.18 1.86
CA THR A 8 49.75 -24.37 0.71
C THR A 8 51.15 -23.80 0.94
N TYR A 9 51.95 -23.82 -0.11
CA TYR A 9 53.35 -23.42 -0.06
C TYR A 9 53.59 -22.30 -1.05
N GLU A 10 54.28 -21.25 -0.60
CA GLU A 10 54.94 -20.30 -1.48
C GLU A 10 56.33 -20.84 -1.82
N ILE A 11 56.59 -21.02 -3.12
CA ILE A 11 57.87 -21.46 -3.66
C ILE A 11 58.44 -20.29 -4.46
N LYS A 12 59.63 -19.83 -4.08
CA LYS A 12 60.40 -18.84 -4.85
C LYS A 12 61.71 -19.47 -5.29
N GLY A 13 62.16 -19.12 -6.48
CA GLY A 13 63.39 -19.64 -7.04
C GLY A 13 63.78 -18.95 -8.33
N ARG A 14 64.73 -19.54 -9.04
CA ARG A 14 65.27 -19.02 -10.30
C ARG A 14 65.29 -20.10 -11.37
N ILE A 15 64.97 -19.73 -12.60
CA ILE A 15 65.06 -20.57 -13.79
C ILE A 15 66.32 -20.16 -14.57
N GLY A 16 67.35 -21.00 -14.54
CA GLY A 16 68.67 -20.72 -15.11
C GLY A 16 69.22 -19.37 -14.65
N GLU A 17 69.85 -18.64 -15.57
CA GLU A 17 70.22 -17.24 -15.36
C GLU A 17 69.10 -16.27 -15.79
N VAL A 18 68.00 -16.80 -16.33
CA VAL A 18 66.94 -16.06 -17.05
C VAL A 18 66.10 -15.20 -16.12
N CYS A 19 65.44 -15.82 -15.13
CA CYS A 19 64.46 -15.11 -14.30
C CYS A 19 64.23 -15.76 -12.95
N ASP A 20 63.82 -14.95 -11.98
CA ASP A 20 63.22 -15.42 -10.74
C ASP A 20 61.74 -15.78 -10.97
N PHE A 21 61.24 -16.76 -10.22
CA PHE A 21 59.85 -17.17 -10.25
C PHE A 21 59.27 -17.25 -8.84
N ARG A 22 57.95 -17.07 -8.77
CA ARG A 22 57.13 -17.31 -7.58
C ARG A 22 55.99 -18.25 -7.96
N LYS A 23 55.79 -19.31 -7.17
CA LYS A 23 54.78 -20.32 -7.40
C LYS A 23 54.06 -20.67 -6.10
N MET A 24 52.74 -20.54 -6.13
CA MET A 24 51.89 -21.15 -5.11
C MET A 24 51.61 -22.61 -5.48
N TYR A 25 51.83 -23.52 -4.53
CA TYR A 25 51.62 -24.95 -4.73
C TYR A 25 50.81 -25.56 -3.60
N SER A 26 49.75 -26.29 -3.97
CA SER A 26 48.88 -27.05 -3.08
C SER A 26 48.76 -28.48 -3.65
N PRO A 27 49.38 -29.50 -3.03
CA PRO A 27 49.44 -30.84 -3.59
C PRO A 27 48.08 -31.50 -3.81
N GLY A 28 47.06 -31.12 -3.02
CA GLY A 28 45.69 -31.61 -3.17
C GLY A 28 44.95 -31.14 -4.44
N GLU A 29 45.54 -30.25 -5.25
CA GLU A 29 44.90 -29.68 -6.45
C GLU A 29 45.58 -30.05 -7.77
N SER A 30 46.88 -30.37 -7.72
CA SER A 30 47.63 -30.84 -8.88
C SER A 30 48.67 -31.84 -8.41
N TYR A 31 48.58 -33.08 -8.92
CA TYR A 31 49.57 -34.12 -8.64
C TYR A 31 50.96 -33.76 -9.22
N ARG A 32 51.01 -32.86 -10.21
CA ARG A 32 52.25 -32.38 -10.83
C ARG A 32 52.51 -30.93 -10.45
N MET A 33 53.69 -30.67 -9.89
CA MET A 33 54.21 -29.32 -9.72
C MET A 33 54.80 -28.85 -11.05
N ALA A 34 54.17 -27.86 -11.67
CA ALA A 34 54.72 -27.16 -12.83
C ALA A 34 55.25 -25.78 -12.41
N ILE A 35 56.50 -25.50 -12.74
CA ILE A 35 57.15 -24.20 -12.56
C ILE A 35 57.12 -23.51 -13.91
N LEU A 36 56.57 -22.30 -13.93
CA LEU A 36 56.40 -21.51 -15.15
C LEU A 36 57.29 -20.28 -15.05
N ALA A 37 58.00 -19.96 -16.12
CA ALA A 37 58.67 -18.68 -16.25
C ALA A 37 57.62 -17.56 -16.30
N PRO A 38 57.85 -16.40 -15.66
CA PRO A 38 57.01 -15.23 -15.83
C PRO A 38 56.95 -14.82 -17.30
N LYS A 39 55.80 -14.29 -17.73
CA LYS A 39 55.50 -14.06 -19.14
C LYS A 39 56.49 -13.09 -19.81
N GLU A 40 56.99 -12.10 -19.08
CA GLU A 40 58.01 -11.16 -19.60
C GLU A 40 59.33 -11.84 -20.00
N TYR A 41 59.60 -13.04 -19.48
CA TYR A 41 60.78 -13.84 -19.83
C TYR A 41 60.44 -15.01 -20.77
N ALA A 42 59.19 -15.13 -21.26
CA ALA A 42 58.79 -16.24 -22.11
C ALA A 42 59.58 -16.31 -23.42
N GLN A 43 60.00 -15.15 -23.97
CA GLN A 43 60.86 -15.09 -25.15
C GLN A 43 62.31 -15.49 -24.87
N SER A 44 62.72 -15.49 -23.59
CA SER A 44 64.05 -15.89 -23.12
C SER A 44 64.10 -17.37 -22.72
N ILE A 45 63.02 -18.13 -22.95
CA ILE A 45 62.93 -19.56 -22.70
C ILE A 45 62.71 -20.28 -24.04
N THR A 46 63.70 -21.06 -24.46
CA THR A 46 63.64 -21.86 -25.69
C THR A 46 62.87 -23.16 -25.46
N PRO A 47 61.83 -23.47 -26.25
CA PRO A 47 61.12 -24.75 -26.15
C PRO A 47 62.05 -25.95 -26.35
N GLY A 48 62.00 -26.92 -25.43
CA GLY A 48 62.80 -28.15 -25.49
C GLY A 48 64.21 -28.04 -24.90
N GLU A 49 64.67 -26.84 -24.56
CA GLU A 49 65.93 -26.61 -23.86
C GLU A 49 65.79 -26.90 -22.36
N LYS A 50 66.87 -27.38 -21.74
CA LYS A 50 66.91 -27.67 -20.30
C LYS A 50 67.44 -26.46 -19.55
N TYR A 51 66.68 -26.00 -18.56
CA TYR A 51 67.07 -24.94 -17.65
C TYR A 51 67.20 -25.49 -16.23
N ASP A 52 68.25 -25.08 -15.53
CA ASP A 52 68.42 -25.41 -14.12
C ASP A 52 67.44 -24.62 -13.27
N VAL A 53 66.50 -25.29 -12.61
CA VAL A 53 65.55 -24.63 -11.70
C VAL A 53 66.07 -24.71 -10.27
N ARG A 54 66.54 -23.57 -9.74
CA ARG A 54 67.03 -23.46 -8.37
C ARG A 54 65.91 -22.97 -7.47
N ILE A 55 65.47 -23.81 -6.54
CA ILE A 55 64.52 -23.39 -5.51
C ILE A 55 65.28 -22.60 -4.44
N GLY A 56 64.95 -21.32 -4.30
CA GLY A 56 65.58 -20.42 -3.33
C GLY A 56 64.93 -20.48 -1.96
N SER A 57 63.60 -20.51 -1.92
CA SER A 57 62.86 -20.66 -0.67
C SER A 57 61.55 -21.41 -0.88
N VAL A 58 61.21 -22.26 0.07
CA VAL A 58 59.87 -22.83 0.20
C VAL A 58 59.35 -22.47 1.58
N ARG A 59 58.28 -21.70 1.62
CA ARG A 59 57.62 -21.29 2.86
C ARG A 59 56.23 -21.90 2.88
N GLU A 60 55.95 -22.70 3.91
CA GLU A 60 54.57 -23.00 4.27
C GLU A 60 53.90 -21.68 4.63
N ILE A 61 52.85 -21.34 3.89
CA ILE A 61 52.02 -20.21 4.25
C ILE A 61 50.87 -20.74 5.09
N SER A 62 50.88 -20.35 6.37
CA SER A 62 49.83 -20.73 7.31
C SER A 62 48.47 -20.26 6.79
N ARG A 63 47.46 -21.11 6.91
CA ARG A 63 46.08 -20.64 7.01
C ARG A 63 45.99 -19.85 8.32
N ASN A 64 46.13 -18.52 8.29
CA ASN A 64 45.30 -17.55 9.03
C ASN A 64 45.82 -16.08 9.01
N GLU A 65 44.82 -15.19 9.20
CA GLU A 65 44.79 -13.76 9.58
C GLU A 65 44.63 -12.66 8.50
N GLU A 66 45.27 -12.71 7.32
CA GLU A 66 45.11 -11.60 6.34
C GLU A 66 44.05 -11.85 5.25
N HIS A 67 43.76 -13.11 4.90
CA HIS A 67 42.77 -13.45 3.87
C HIS A 67 42.24 -14.89 4.02
N LEU A 68 41.00 -15.14 3.60
CA LEU A 68 40.29 -16.43 3.70
C LEU A 68 40.70 -17.46 2.63
N GLY A 69 41.27 -17.02 1.50
CA GLY A 69 41.76 -17.95 0.46
C GLY A 69 42.22 -17.24 -0.81
N VAL A 70 43.02 -17.93 -1.62
CA VAL A 70 43.52 -17.43 -2.92
C VAL A 70 43.10 -18.36 -4.04
N PHE A 71 42.66 -17.80 -5.18
CA PHE A 71 42.18 -18.54 -6.35
C PHE A 71 42.89 -18.03 -7.60
N SER A 72 43.39 -18.93 -8.45
CA SER A 72 43.91 -18.54 -9.76
C SER A 72 42.80 -18.66 -10.80
N ALA A 73 42.34 -17.53 -11.35
CA ALA A 73 41.23 -17.50 -12.31
C ALA A 73 41.57 -16.70 -13.56
N THR A 74 41.01 -17.12 -14.69
CA THR A 74 41.20 -16.46 -15.99
C THR A 74 40.28 -15.24 -16.10
N ALA A 75 40.81 -14.12 -16.60
CA ALA A 75 40.05 -12.92 -16.90
C ALA A 75 39.28 -13.10 -18.22
N TYR A 76 37.95 -13.10 -18.16
CA TYR A 76 37.07 -13.17 -19.32
C TYR A 76 36.51 -11.78 -19.64
N ARG A 77 36.73 -11.30 -20.86
CA ARG A 77 36.09 -10.08 -21.35
C ARG A 77 34.66 -10.41 -21.79
N ILE A 78 33.69 -9.61 -21.33
CA ILE A 78 32.27 -9.86 -21.63
C ILE A 78 31.95 -9.38 -23.05
N PRO A 79 31.41 -10.23 -23.94
CA PRO A 79 30.98 -9.82 -25.26
C PRO A 79 29.92 -8.70 -25.17
N GLY A 80 30.11 -7.60 -25.91
CA GLY A 80 29.21 -6.45 -25.89
C GLY A 80 29.42 -5.46 -24.72
N SER A 81 30.42 -5.66 -23.88
CA SER A 81 30.89 -4.66 -22.89
C SER A 81 32.40 -4.74 -22.75
N GLU A 82 33.11 -4.01 -23.60
CA GLU A 82 34.58 -4.05 -23.66
C GLU A 82 35.27 -3.54 -22.38
N ASP A 83 34.54 -2.81 -21.54
CA ASP A 83 34.96 -2.30 -20.23
C ASP A 83 34.68 -3.26 -19.05
N ARG A 84 34.26 -4.51 -19.31
CA ARG A 84 33.91 -5.47 -18.25
C ARG A 84 34.68 -6.77 -18.34
N PHE A 85 35.34 -7.08 -17.23
CA PHE A 85 36.04 -8.34 -16.99
C PHE A 85 35.35 -9.16 -15.90
N ARG A 86 35.25 -10.46 -16.14
CA ARG A 86 34.65 -11.46 -15.25
C ARG A 86 35.66 -12.55 -14.93
N PHE A 87 35.63 -13.03 -13.69
CA PHE A 87 36.40 -14.17 -13.21
C PHE A 87 35.42 -15.19 -12.63
N ASP A 88 35.61 -16.46 -12.98
CA ASP A 88 34.67 -17.51 -12.65
C ASP A 88 35.30 -18.43 -11.60
N LEU A 89 34.78 -18.40 -10.38
CA LEU A 89 35.23 -19.27 -9.28
C LEU A 89 34.22 -20.39 -9.07
N LEU A 90 34.67 -21.65 -9.03
CA LEU A 90 33.79 -22.77 -8.69
C LEU A 90 33.35 -22.67 -7.22
N VAL A 91 32.05 -22.72 -6.96
CA VAL A 91 31.48 -22.60 -5.61
C VAL A 91 32.04 -23.70 -4.70
N SER A 92 32.09 -24.95 -5.16
CA SER A 92 32.64 -26.07 -4.38
C SER A 92 34.11 -25.87 -3.97
N SER A 93 34.91 -25.26 -4.86
CA SER A 93 36.30 -24.91 -4.55
C SER A 93 36.38 -23.72 -3.60
N PHE A 94 35.49 -22.73 -3.77
CA PHE A 94 35.39 -21.57 -2.90
C PHE A 94 35.09 -21.97 -1.46
N GLU A 95 34.04 -22.77 -1.26
CA GLU A 95 33.62 -23.23 0.07
C GLU A 95 34.69 -24.09 0.75
N LYS A 96 35.34 -24.99 -0.01
CA LYS A 96 36.43 -25.83 0.49
C LYS A 96 37.65 -25.00 0.95
N ARG A 97 38.00 -23.95 0.21
CA ARG A 97 39.20 -23.14 0.51
C ARG A 97 38.95 -22.15 1.63
N THR A 98 37.84 -21.41 1.57
CA THR A 98 37.48 -20.37 2.55
C THR A 98 36.88 -20.93 3.84
N GLY A 99 36.40 -22.17 3.82
CA GLY A 99 35.67 -22.78 4.94
C GLY A 99 34.23 -22.28 5.09
N VAL A 100 33.80 -21.33 4.27
CA VAL A 100 32.42 -20.79 4.29
C VAL A 100 31.51 -21.68 3.47
N ARG A 101 30.30 -21.94 3.96
CA ARG A 101 29.23 -22.59 3.19
C ARG A 101 28.14 -21.59 2.88
N PHE A 102 27.75 -21.47 1.62
CA PHE A 102 26.62 -20.64 1.23
C PHE A 102 25.33 -21.39 1.49
N GLU A 103 24.64 -20.99 2.56
CA GLU A 103 23.34 -21.58 2.92
C GLU A 103 22.20 -21.00 2.07
N GLU A 104 21.24 -21.85 1.72
CA GLU A 104 19.97 -21.42 1.10
C GLU A 104 19.27 -20.42 2.02
N GLY A 105 18.77 -19.32 1.46
CA GLY A 105 18.20 -18.26 2.29
C GLY A 105 19.27 -17.46 3.05
N LYS A 106 20.49 -17.32 2.53
CA LYS A 106 21.44 -16.34 3.07
C LYS A 106 22.09 -15.54 1.96
N MET A 107 22.36 -14.28 2.27
CA MET A 107 23.11 -13.38 1.41
C MET A 107 24.48 -13.17 2.05
N TYR A 108 25.51 -13.18 1.22
CA TYR A 108 26.89 -13.01 1.63
C TYR A 108 27.52 -11.88 0.84
N GLU A 109 28.30 -11.06 1.52
CA GLU A 109 29.22 -10.12 0.92
C GLU A 109 30.61 -10.73 0.92
N VAL A 110 31.20 -10.80 -0.27
CA VAL A 110 32.58 -11.27 -0.49
C VAL A 110 33.40 -10.07 -0.90
N THR A 111 34.45 -9.77 -0.17
CA THR A 111 35.44 -8.75 -0.54
C THR A 111 36.80 -9.40 -0.77
N GLY A 112 37.57 -8.83 -1.68
CA GLY A 112 38.87 -9.38 -2.03
C GLY A 112 39.65 -8.49 -2.97
N ARG A 113 40.74 -9.02 -3.50
CA ARG A 113 41.66 -8.37 -4.44
C ARG A 113 41.87 -9.21 -5.69
N ILE A 114 42.04 -8.55 -6.83
CA ILE A 114 42.38 -9.15 -8.12
C ILE A 114 43.85 -8.83 -8.41
N GLY A 115 44.74 -9.77 -8.08
CA GLY A 115 46.19 -9.56 -8.13
C GLY A 115 46.61 -8.28 -7.40
N ASP A 116 47.53 -7.54 -8.03
CA ASP A 116 47.92 -6.19 -7.58
C ASP A 116 47.15 -5.08 -8.33
N VAL A 117 46.01 -5.41 -8.96
CA VAL A 117 45.27 -4.49 -9.84
C VAL A 117 44.24 -3.68 -9.06
N CYS A 118 43.31 -4.36 -8.39
CA CYS A 118 42.19 -3.68 -7.72
C CYS A 118 41.53 -4.54 -6.64
N ASP A 119 40.84 -3.86 -5.74
CA ASP A 119 39.89 -4.47 -4.82
C ASP A 119 38.57 -4.76 -5.53
N PHE A 120 37.87 -5.81 -5.10
CA PHE A 120 36.53 -6.14 -5.56
C PHE A 120 35.58 -6.39 -4.40
N LYS A 121 34.30 -6.18 -4.68
CA LYS A 121 33.19 -6.48 -3.78
C LYS A 121 32.06 -7.14 -4.55
N LEU A 122 31.60 -8.27 -4.04
CA LEU A 122 30.56 -9.11 -4.62
C LEU A 122 29.49 -9.37 -3.56
N THR A 123 28.22 -9.42 -3.98
CA THR A 123 27.13 -9.95 -3.17
C THR A 123 26.62 -11.25 -3.80
N ARG A 124 26.56 -12.32 -3.00
CA ARG A 124 26.19 -13.68 -3.42
C ARG A 124 25.08 -14.23 -2.54
N THR A 125 24.06 -14.84 -3.13
CA THR A 125 23.15 -15.77 -2.44
C THR A 125 23.48 -17.21 -2.86
N ALA A 126 23.04 -18.21 -2.11
CA ALA A 126 23.12 -19.61 -2.52
C ALA A 126 22.17 -19.88 -3.71
N GLU A 127 22.50 -19.37 -4.91
CA GLU A 127 21.77 -19.68 -6.15
C GLU A 127 22.23 -21.03 -6.71
N ARG A 128 21.42 -21.61 -7.62
CA ARG A 128 21.74 -22.84 -8.37
C ARG A 128 23.00 -22.78 -9.25
N SER A 129 23.60 -21.60 -9.45
CA SER A 129 24.85 -21.48 -10.22
C SER A 129 26.01 -22.17 -9.50
N GLN A 130 26.71 -23.05 -10.22
CA GLN A 130 27.94 -23.70 -9.73
C GLN A 130 29.15 -22.75 -9.67
N HIS A 131 29.00 -21.53 -10.22
CA HIS A 131 30.05 -20.52 -10.27
C HIS A 131 29.68 -19.25 -9.52
N LEU A 132 30.70 -18.68 -8.87
CA LEU A 132 30.74 -17.36 -8.28
C LEU A 132 31.46 -16.43 -9.26
N PHE A 133 30.72 -15.46 -9.80
CA PHE A 133 31.24 -14.52 -10.79
C PHE A 133 31.76 -13.26 -10.10
N VAL A 134 33.07 -13.05 -10.15
CA VAL A 134 33.71 -11.81 -9.68
C VAL A 134 33.86 -10.88 -10.87
N PHE A 135 33.43 -9.63 -10.72
CA PHE A 135 33.60 -8.60 -11.74
C PHE A 135 34.59 -7.56 -11.26
N ALA A 136 35.53 -7.19 -12.12
CA ALA A 136 36.42 -6.07 -11.86
C ALA A 136 35.65 -4.73 -11.98
N PRO A 137 35.95 -3.72 -11.14
CA PRO A 137 35.43 -2.38 -11.35
C PRO A 137 35.88 -1.83 -12.70
N ARG A 138 35.00 -1.04 -13.35
CA ARG A 138 35.18 -0.64 -14.75
C ARG A 138 36.41 0.24 -14.95
N GLU A 139 36.76 1.04 -13.96
CA GLU A 139 37.93 1.92 -13.98
C GLU A 139 39.26 1.15 -14.14
N TYR A 140 39.33 -0.11 -13.72
CA TYR A 140 40.54 -0.95 -13.82
C TYR A 140 40.53 -1.88 -15.04
N ALA A 141 39.57 -1.74 -15.96
CA ALA A 141 39.46 -2.61 -17.12
C ALA A 141 40.69 -2.56 -18.04
N ARG A 142 41.40 -1.42 -18.08
CA ARG A 142 42.62 -1.24 -18.90
C ARG A 142 43.83 -2.00 -18.35
N ASP A 143 43.81 -2.32 -17.06
CA ASP A 143 44.90 -3.02 -16.36
C ASP A 143 44.70 -4.55 -16.40
N LEU A 144 43.62 -5.01 -17.03
CA LEU A 144 43.27 -6.41 -17.17
C LEU A 144 43.44 -6.90 -18.60
N THR A 145 44.12 -8.04 -18.75
CA THR A 145 44.35 -8.68 -20.05
C THR A 145 43.41 -9.89 -20.23
N PRO A 146 42.58 -9.92 -21.28
CA PRO A 146 41.70 -11.05 -21.57
C PRO A 146 42.50 -12.36 -21.74
N GLY A 147 42.03 -13.44 -21.13
CA GLY A 147 42.68 -14.75 -21.18
C GLY A 147 43.87 -14.93 -20.23
N GLN A 148 44.32 -13.87 -19.56
CA GLN A 148 45.36 -13.96 -18.54
C GLN A 148 44.78 -14.47 -17.22
N LYS A 149 45.59 -15.24 -16.47
CA LYS A 149 45.26 -15.67 -15.11
C LYS A 149 45.70 -14.64 -14.09
N TYR A 150 44.84 -14.38 -13.12
CA TYR A 150 45.09 -13.51 -11.98
C TYR A 150 44.83 -14.29 -10.69
N ASP A 151 45.54 -13.92 -9.63
CA ASP A 151 45.31 -14.45 -8.30
C ASP A 151 44.25 -13.59 -7.60
N LEU A 152 43.08 -14.16 -7.34
CA LEU A 152 42.00 -13.55 -6.59
C LEU A 152 42.17 -13.92 -5.11
N THR A 153 42.48 -12.92 -4.30
CA THR A 153 42.59 -13.07 -2.84
C THR A 153 41.25 -12.71 -2.22
N ILE A 154 40.68 -13.59 -1.41
CA ILE A 154 39.43 -13.35 -0.69
C ILE A 154 39.77 -12.84 0.69
N ASP A 155 39.54 -11.57 0.95
CA ASP A 155 39.89 -10.95 2.22
C ASP A 155 38.78 -11.20 3.26
N SER A 156 37.50 -11.09 2.88
CA SER A 156 36.39 -11.38 3.78
C SER A 156 35.17 -12.01 3.09
N VAL A 157 34.45 -12.83 3.84
CA VAL A 157 33.14 -13.35 3.48
C VAL A 157 32.26 -13.20 4.71
N ARG A 158 31.26 -12.35 4.63
CA ARG A 158 30.33 -12.10 5.74
C ARG A 158 28.90 -12.26 5.28
N GLU A 159 28.06 -12.81 6.14
CA GLU A 159 26.62 -12.78 5.91
C GLU A 159 26.17 -11.31 5.86
N LYS A 160 25.48 -10.94 4.79
CA LYS A 160 24.97 -9.60 4.55
C LYS A 160 23.51 -9.53 4.95
N THR A 161 23.29 -9.20 6.22
CA THR A 161 21.98 -8.85 6.77
C THR A 161 21.73 -7.35 6.80
N GLU A 162 22.81 -6.56 6.71
CA GLU A 162 22.78 -5.11 6.84
C GLU A 162 22.01 -4.44 5.68
N CYS A 163 21.07 -3.59 6.06
CA CYS A 163 20.21 -2.81 5.20
C CYS A 163 20.29 -1.35 5.66
N HIS A 164 20.61 -0.45 4.73
CA HIS A 164 20.86 0.96 5.04
C HIS A 164 19.62 1.83 4.78
N VAL A 165 19.32 2.72 5.72
CA VAL A 165 18.32 3.76 5.54
C VAL A 165 18.92 4.87 4.66
N THR A 166 18.25 5.16 3.56
CA THR A 166 18.67 6.13 2.55
C THR A 166 17.71 7.31 2.49
N ASP A 167 18.18 8.43 1.94
CA ASP A 167 17.30 9.54 1.57
C ASP A 167 16.68 9.26 0.20
N ALA A 168 15.35 9.27 0.13
CA ALA A 168 14.63 9.32 -1.12
C ALA A 168 13.43 10.26 -0.99
N ARG A 169 13.59 11.46 -1.57
CA ARG A 169 12.58 12.54 -1.58
C ARG A 169 12.30 13.14 -0.18
N GLY A 170 13.32 13.28 0.66
CA GLY A 170 13.25 14.04 1.91
C GLY A 170 12.70 13.27 3.11
N PHE A 171 12.63 11.93 3.03
CA PHE A 171 12.21 11.07 4.13
C PHE A 171 13.11 9.83 4.23
N PRO A 172 13.42 9.34 5.44
CA PRO A 172 14.23 8.13 5.66
C PRO A 172 13.50 6.89 5.14
N ARG A 173 14.11 6.19 4.18
CA ARG A 173 13.54 4.98 3.56
C ARG A 173 14.49 3.79 3.62
N LEU A 174 13.91 2.62 3.79
CA LEU A 174 14.59 1.34 3.63
C LEU A 174 14.03 0.65 2.39
N THR A 175 14.91 0.23 1.49
CA THR A 175 14.58 -0.56 0.31
C THR A 175 15.18 -1.95 0.45
N LEU A 176 14.35 -2.99 0.46
CA LEU A 176 14.77 -4.38 0.52
C LEU A 176 14.52 -5.03 -0.83
N GLN A 177 15.59 -5.41 -1.50
CA GLN A 177 15.55 -6.05 -2.82
C GLN A 177 15.09 -7.52 -2.69
N LYS A 178 14.54 -8.09 -3.78
CA LYS A 178 14.08 -9.49 -3.87
C LYS A 178 15.05 -10.46 -3.18
N ARG A 179 16.33 -10.41 -3.55
CA ARG A 179 17.37 -11.30 -3.03
C ARG A 179 17.56 -11.22 -1.51
N ALA A 180 17.41 -10.03 -0.91
CA ALA A 180 17.54 -9.86 0.53
C ALA A 180 16.32 -10.41 1.27
N LEU A 181 15.13 -10.26 0.69
CA LEU A 181 13.89 -10.84 1.22
C LEU A 181 13.91 -12.37 1.15
N GLU A 182 14.36 -12.92 0.02
CA GLU A 182 14.50 -14.38 -0.18
C GLU A 182 15.57 -14.98 0.72
N ALA A 183 16.70 -14.29 0.88
CA ALA A 183 17.67 -14.63 1.91
C ALA A 183 16.97 -14.68 3.28
N ALA A 184 16.29 -13.62 3.71
CA ALA A 184 15.65 -13.63 5.01
C ALA A 184 14.46 -14.63 5.18
N GLY A 185 14.10 -15.39 4.14
CA GLY A 185 13.13 -16.50 4.20
C GLY A 185 11.81 -16.24 3.49
N LEU A 186 11.62 -15.08 2.84
CA LEU A 186 10.43 -14.77 2.06
C LEU A 186 10.60 -15.24 0.62
N ARG A 187 10.00 -16.38 0.27
CA ARG A 187 9.98 -16.89 -1.10
C ARG A 187 9.04 -16.05 -1.97
N LEU A 188 9.58 -15.51 -3.07
CA LEU A 188 8.84 -14.66 -4.03
C LEU A 188 8.76 -15.30 -5.43
N ASP A 189 9.11 -16.58 -5.56
CA ASP A 189 9.01 -17.33 -6.80
C ASP A 189 7.58 -17.88 -7.01
N GLY A 190 7.05 -17.77 -8.23
CA GLY A 190 5.70 -18.23 -8.59
C GLY A 190 4.57 -17.30 -8.14
N VAL A 191 4.88 -16.05 -7.77
CA VAL A 191 3.87 -15.05 -7.42
C VAL A 191 3.13 -14.67 -8.70
N ASP A 192 1.91 -15.18 -8.85
CA ASP A 192 0.95 -14.69 -9.84
C ASP A 192 0.96 -13.16 -9.78
N ARG A 193 1.11 -12.54 -10.95
CA ARG A 193 1.30 -11.08 -11.14
C ARG A 193 0.18 -10.20 -10.56
N GLU A 194 -0.81 -10.79 -9.90
CA GLU A 194 -2.02 -10.15 -9.37
C GLU A 194 -2.14 -10.22 -7.84
N GLY A 195 -1.41 -11.12 -7.16
CA GLY A 195 -1.52 -11.31 -5.72
C GLY A 195 -0.71 -10.31 -4.91
N LYS A 196 -1.37 -9.40 -4.18
CA LYS A 196 -0.70 -8.52 -3.21
C LYS A 196 -0.12 -9.34 -2.06
N ILE A 197 1.18 -9.17 -1.77
CA ILE A 197 1.86 -9.86 -0.67
C ILE A 197 2.19 -8.87 0.44
N VAL A 198 1.76 -9.20 1.65
CA VAL A 198 2.23 -8.52 2.88
C VAL A 198 3.40 -9.31 3.45
N ALA A 199 4.55 -8.66 3.59
CA ALA A 199 5.73 -9.19 4.24
C ALA A 199 5.75 -8.80 5.72
N GLU A 200 6.00 -9.77 6.59
CA GLU A 200 6.44 -9.55 7.97
C GLU A 200 7.98 -9.58 8.00
N LEU A 201 8.59 -8.54 8.56
CA LEU A 201 10.02 -8.31 8.57
C LEU A 201 10.49 -8.11 10.02
N ASN A 202 11.50 -8.88 10.44
CA ASN A 202 12.19 -8.66 11.70
C ASN A 202 13.52 -7.96 11.43
N LEU A 203 13.61 -6.69 11.83
CA LEU A 203 14.78 -5.84 11.63
C LEU A 203 15.40 -5.47 12.98
N LYS A 204 16.70 -5.70 13.14
CA LYS A 204 17.44 -5.35 14.36
C LYS A 204 18.31 -4.14 14.10
N ASN A 205 18.20 -3.08 14.90
CA ASN A 205 19.06 -1.91 14.74
C ASN A 205 20.43 -2.13 15.41
N SER A 206 21.36 -1.20 15.17
CA SER A 206 22.71 -1.20 15.77
C SER A 206 22.73 -1.16 17.30
N LYS A 207 21.65 -0.70 17.94
CA LYS A 207 21.48 -0.70 19.41
C LYS A 207 20.95 -2.04 19.94
N GLY A 208 20.76 -3.01 19.07
CA GLY A 208 20.26 -4.34 19.42
C GLY A 208 18.75 -4.45 19.56
N VAL A 209 17.98 -3.40 19.27
CA VAL A 209 16.51 -3.41 19.34
C VAL A 209 15.94 -4.07 18.08
N THR A 210 15.14 -5.12 18.28
CA THR A 210 14.41 -5.79 17.19
C THR A 210 13.04 -5.17 16.99
N HIS A 211 12.72 -4.87 15.73
CA HIS A 211 11.46 -4.34 15.26
C HIS A 211 10.77 -5.38 14.38
N ARG A 212 9.52 -5.71 14.71
CA ARG A 212 8.63 -6.52 13.87
C ARG A 212 7.77 -5.58 13.03
N LEU A 213 8.07 -5.48 11.75
CA LEU A 213 7.47 -4.51 10.82
C LEU A 213 6.71 -5.23 9.71
N PHE A 214 5.78 -4.52 9.08
CA PHE A 214 5.00 -5.05 7.97
C PHE A 214 5.05 -4.11 6.76
N ALA A 215 5.15 -4.68 5.56
CA ALA A 215 5.13 -3.91 4.32
C ALA A 215 4.58 -4.71 3.14
N ASN A 216 4.08 -3.99 2.14
CA ASN A 216 3.67 -4.60 0.88
C ASN A 216 4.90 -4.86 0.03
N VAL A 217 4.94 -6.04 -0.61
CA VAL A 217 5.90 -6.34 -1.67
C VAL A 217 5.36 -5.78 -2.97
N GLU A 218 6.16 -4.97 -3.65
CA GLU A 218 5.85 -4.41 -4.97
C GLU A 218 5.86 -5.53 -6.02
N PRO A 219 4.72 -5.87 -6.66
CA PRO A 219 4.62 -7.07 -7.49
C PRO A 219 5.56 -7.09 -8.70
N LYS A 220 5.78 -5.92 -9.34
CA LYS A 220 6.58 -5.82 -10.57
C LYS A 220 8.08 -5.98 -10.31
N GLU A 221 8.56 -5.36 -9.24
CA GLU A 221 9.99 -5.28 -8.92
C GLU A 221 10.40 -6.30 -7.85
N SER A 222 9.44 -6.99 -7.24
CA SER A 222 9.67 -7.97 -6.16
C SER A 222 10.50 -7.40 -5.00
N LEU A 223 10.29 -6.13 -4.66
CA LEU A 223 11.01 -5.43 -3.60
C LEU A 223 10.05 -4.84 -2.58
N VAL A 224 10.58 -4.44 -1.43
CA VAL A 224 9.86 -3.69 -0.41
C VAL A 224 10.47 -2.30 -0.31
N VAL A 225 9.64 -1.27 -0.38
CA VAL A 225 10.02 0.11 -0.03
C VAL A 225 9.20 0.56 1.15
N MET A 226 9.87 0.99 2.21
CA MET A 226 9.19 1.45 3.42
C MET A 226 9.78 2.77 3.93
N SER A 227 8.91 3.67 4.39
CA SER A 227 9.31 4.81 5.21
C SER A 227 9.58 4.32 6.62
N MET A 228 10.71 4.74 7.18
CA MET A 228 11.19 4.32 8.49
C MET A 228 10.87 5.34 9.59
N ASP A 229 10.14 6.42 9.24
CA ASP A 229 9.79 7.54 10.14
C ASP A 229 9.09 7.08 11.41
N ARG A 230 8.18 6.10 11.29
CA ARG A 230 7.36 5.65 12.42
C ARG A 230 8.21 5.10 13.58
N ILE A 231 9.35 4.48 13.27
CA ILE A 231 10.26 3.97 14.31
C ILE A 231 11.40 4.96 14.63
N GLY A 232 11.34 6.17 14.08
CA GLY A 232 12.30 7.24 14.34
C GLY A 232 13.68 7.02 13.72
N ALA A 233 13.79 6.18 12.69
CA ALA A 233 15.06 5.97 12.00
C ALA A 233 15.47 7.19 11.18
N LYS A 234 16.77 7.39 11.00
CA LYS A 234 17.37 8.48 10.24
C LYS A 234 18.15 7.94 9.05
N VAL A 235 18.40 8.82 8.08
CA VAL A 235 19.31 8.52 6.96
C VAL A 235 20.69 8.16 7.52
N GLY A 236 21.26 7.06 7.03
CA GLY A 236 22.52 6.50 7.52
C GLY A 236 22.36 5.43 8.59
N ASP A 237 21.18 5.28 9.21
CA ASP A 237 20.93 4.17 10.13
C ASP A 237 21.04 2.82 9.41
N VAL A 238 21.52 1.81 10.14
CA VAL A 238 21.72 0.45 9.64
C VAL A 238 20.85 -0.52 10.44
N PHE A 239 20.19 -1.42 9.72
CA PHE A 239 19.38 -2.49 10.29
C PHE A 239 19.79 -3.85 9.73
N ASP A 240 19.82 -4.86 10.58
CA ASP A 240 19.96 -6.25 10.17
C ASP A 240 18.59 -6.87 9.89
N LEU A 241 18.35 -7.29 8.66
CA LEU A 241 17.17 -8.08 8.30
C LEU A 241 17.38 -9.52 8.77
N GLN A 242 16.81 -9.85 9.93
CA GLN A 242 16.97 -11.16 10.57
C GLN A 242 16.03 -12.22 9.99
N ARG A 243 14.83 -11.81 9.58
CA ARG A 243 13.81 -12.72 9.04
C ARG A 243 12.79 -11.96 8.20
N ALA A 244 12.34 -12.57 7.12
CA ALA A 244 11.22 -12.15 6.32
C ALA A 244 10.29 -13.35 6.08
N ARG A 245 8.97 -13.14 6.13
CA ARG A 245 7.99 -14.16 5.76
C ARG A 245 6.71 -13.54 5.22
N LYS A 246 5.92 -14.34 4.49
CA LYS A 246 4.59 -13.92 4.07
C LYS A 246 3.70 -13.83 5.31
N TYR A 247 3.05 -12.69 5.48
CA TYR A 247 2.05 -12.47 6.52
C TYR A 247 0.67 -12.75 5.95
N SER A 248 -0.11 -13.56 6.67
CA SER A 248 -1.43 -14.03 6.23
C SER A 248 -2.53 -13.56 7.17
N GLU A 249 -3.76 -13.70 6.73
CA GLU A 249 -4.96 -13.35 7.50
C GLU A 249 -5.08 -14.23 8.74
N GLY A 250 -4.73 -15.51 8.63
CA GLY A 250 -4.60 -16.40 9.79
C GLY A 250 -3.53 -15.91 10.77
N GLY A 251 -2.38 -15.43 10.26
CA GLY A 251 -1.36 -14.80 11.10
C GLY A 251 -1.85 -13.55 11.82
N PHE A 252 -2.64 -12.72 11.14
CA PHE A 252 -3.28 -11.54 11.75
C PHE A 252 -4.27 -11.94 12.85
N VAL A 253 -5.09 -12.96 12.64
CA VAL A 253 -6.07 -13.43 13.64
C VAL A 253 -5.37 -13.95 14.91
N GLU A 254 -4.26 -14.68 14.77
CA GLU A 254 -3.46 -15.13 15.91
C GLU A 254 -2.80 -13.96 16.67
N ASP A 255 -2.25 -12.98 15.94
CA ASP A 255 -1.70 -11.77 16.56
C ASP A 255 -2.80 -10.93 17.23
N PHE A 256 -3.99 -10.85 16.64
CA PHE A 256 -5.16 -10.19 17.24
C PHE A 256 -5.51 -10.82 18.58
N LYS A 257 -5.59 -12.15 18.64
CA LYS A 257 -5.89 -12.88 19.88
C LYS A 257 -4.87 -12.57 20.99
N LYS A 258 -3.59 -12.46 20.63
CA LYS A 258 -2.49 -12.27 21.57
C LYS A 258 -2.26 -10.82 22.01
N TYR A 259 -2.46 -9.87 21.09
CA TYR A 259 -2.03 -8.48 21.25
C TYR A 259 -3.16 -7.44 21.17
N ARG A 260 -4.43 -7.86 21.20
CA ARG A 260 -5.56 -6.92 21.25
C ARG A 260 -5.48 -5.97 22.44
N SER A 261 -5.67 -4.68 22.17
CA SER A 261 -5.79 -3.62 23.17
C SER A 261 -6.98 -3.82 24.11
N ARG A 262 -7.02 -3.04 25.19
CA ARG A 262 -8.09 -3.10 26.21
C ARG A 262 -9.47 -2.88 25.62
N GLU A 263 -9.59 -1.94 24.69
CA GLU A 263 -10.82 -1.58 23.96
C GLU A 263 -11.36 -2.73 23.10
N LEU A 264 -10.51 -3.72 22.79
CA LEU A 264 -10.82 -4.90 21.98
C LEU A 264 -10.91 -6.18 22.82
N SER A 265 -10.85 -6.08 24.15
CA SER A 265 -10.79 -7.23 25.06
C SER A 265 -11.95 -8.21 24.92
N ASN A 266 -13.13 -7.71 24.57
CA ASN A 266 -14.34 -8.50 24.35
C ASN A 266 -14.55 -8.93 22.89
N VAL A 267 -13.61 -8.60 22.00
CA VAL A 267 -13.65 -8.93 20.58
C VAL A 267 -12.78 -10.14 20.29
N ARG A 268 -13.27 -11.07 19.47
CA ARG A 268 -12.50 -12.19 18.95
C ARG A 268 -12.71 -12.30 17.44
N LEU A 269 -11.62 -12.41 16.68
CA LEU A 269 -11.68 -12.74 15.27
C LEU A 269 -11.53 -14.25 15.09
N GLN A 270 -12.22 -14.82 14.10
CA GLN A 270 -12.14 -16.23 13.75
C GLN A 270 -12.15 -16.36 12.23
N LEU A 271 -11.18 -17.08 11.69
CA LEU A 271 -11.05 -17.38 10.26
C LEU A 271 -11.34 -18.87 10.05
N GLU A 272 -12.39 -19.19 9.30
CA GLU A 272 -12.77 -20.54 8.91
C GLU A 272 -12.71 -20.66 7.39
N GLY A 273 -11.67 -21.32 6.87
CA GLY A 273 -11.37 -21.30 5.44
C GLY A 273 -11.11 -19.87 4.96
N MET A 274 -11.97 -19.35 4.08
CA MET A 274 -11.92 -17.98 3.56
C MET A 274 -12.98 -17.05 4.18
N LYS A 275 -13.65 -17.47 5.25
CA LYS A 275 -14.67 -16.67 5.93
C LYS A 275 -14.13 -16.14 7.24
N LEU A 276 -14.16 -14.83 7.40
CA LEU A 276 -13.79 -14.15 8.63
C LEU A 276 -15.07 -13.76 9.37
N SER A 277 -15.13 -14.08 10.66
CA SER A 277 -16.21 -13.64 11.54
C SER A 277 -15.63 -12.93 12.77
N MET A 278 -16.39 -11.98 13.30
CA MET A 278 -16.06 -11.25 14.51
C MET A 278 -17.05 -11.60 15.61
N PHE A 279 -16.56 -11.92 16.79
CA PHE A 279 -17.37 -12.20 17.97
C PHE A 279 -17.22 -11.03 18.94
N VAL A 280 -18.33 -10.53 19.46
CA VAL A 280 -18.36 -9.53 20.53
C VAL A 280 -19.25 -10.05 21.64
N ASN A 281 -18.69 -10.26 22.83
CA ASN A 281 -19.38 -10.96 23.94
C ASN A 281 -20.03 -12.26 23.47
N ASP A 282 -19.25 -13.10 22.76
CA ASP A 282 -19.66 -14.38 22.16
C ASP A 282 -20.78 -14.34 21.11
N THR A 283 -21.29 -13.15 20.78
CA THR A 283 -22.24 -12.98 19.67
C THR A 283 -21.46 -12.84 18.37
N ARG A 284 -21.76 -13.70 17.39
CA ARG A 284 -21.13 -13.73 16.07
C ARG A 284 -21.69 -12.65 15.14
N PHE A 285 -20.80 -11.94 14.48
CA PHE A 285 -21.06 -10.96 13.43
C PHE A 285 -20.25 -11.34 12.19
N GLU A 286 -20.91 -11.45 11.04
CA GLU A 286 -20.25 -11.82 9.79
C GLU A 286 -19.55 -10.63 9.15
N ILE A 287 -18.32 -10.83 8.69
CA ILE A 287 -17.59 -9.86 7.90
C ILE A 287 -17.81 -10.21 6.43
N SER A 288 -18.50 -9.31 5.72
CA SER A 288 -18.88 -9.49 4.31
C SER A 288 -17.68 -9.54 3.37
N GLU A 289 -16.65 -8.74 3.64
CA GLU A 289 -15.42 -8.68 2.87
C GLU A 289 -14.27 -8.25 3.80
N TYR A 290 -13.08 -8.80 3.58
CA TYR A 290 -11.88 -8.37 4.28
C TYR A 290 -10.66 -8.34 3.37
N HIS A 291 -9.71 -7.47 3.69
CA HIS A 291 -8.44 -7.35 2.98
C HIS A 291 -7.29 -7.12 3.95
N LEU A 292 -6.23 -7.91 3.81
CA LEU A 292 -4.99 -7.73 4.53
C LEU A 292 -4.01 -6.88 3.72
N ASP A 293 -3.44 -5.89 4.40
CA ASP A 293 -2.54 -4.89 3.84
C ASP A 293 -1.42 -4.56 4.84
N ALA A 294 -0.45 -3.79 4.40
CA ALA A 294 0.47 -3.10 5.29
C ALA A 294 0.55 -1.60 4.98
N TYR A 295 0.58 -0.79 6.03
CA TYR A 295 0.67 0.65 5.91
C TYR A 295 1.46 1.25 7.06
N LYS A 296 2.42 2.12 6.74
CA LYS A 296 3.33 2.76 7.72
C LYS A 296 3.93 1.76 8.72
N LEU A 297 4.54 0.70 8.21
CA LEU A 297 5.20 -0.37 8.98
C LEU A 297 4.26 -1.26 9.83
N GLN A 298 2.94 -1.12 9.71
CA GLN A 298 1.95 -1.90 10.44
C GLN A 298 1.20 -2.86 9.52
N ALA A 299 0.77 -4.00 10.05
CA ALA A 299 -0.23 -4.82 9.38
C ALA A 299 -1.62 -4.19 9.58
N LEU A 300 -2.44 -4.25 8.54
CA LEU A 300 -3.77 -3.67 8.49
C LEU A 300 -4.75 -4.71 7.97
N LEU A 301 -5.71 -5.10 8.80
CA LEU A 301 -6.87 -5.87 8.36
C LEU A 301 -8.06 -4.92 8.23
N ARG A 302 -8.56 -4.80 6.99
CA ARG A 302 -9.74 -4.00 6.64
C ARG A 302 -10.94 -4.94 6.60
N CYS A 303 -12.01 -4.61 7.31
CA CYS A 303 -13.20 -5.44 7.41
C CYS A 303 -14.44 -4.62 7.04
N ASN A 304 -15.16 -5.05 6.00
CA ASN A 304 -16.49 -4.56 5.65
C ASN A 304 -17.54 -5.42 6.35
N MET A 305 -18.45 -4.78 7.07
CA MET A 305 -19.52 -5.45 7.78
C MET A 305 -20.81 -4.70 7.52
N GLU A 306 -21.76 -5.33 6.85
CA GLU A 306 -23.08 -4.76 6.67
C GLU A 306 -23.81 -4.64 8.03
N PRO A 307 -24.59 -3.57 8.27
CA PRO A 307 -24.89 -2.43 7.39
C PRO A 307 -23.92 -1.23 7.56
N PHE A 308 -22.75 -1.42 8.18
CA PHE A 308 -21.79 -0.34 8.36
C PHE A 308 -21.17 0.06 7.03
N GLN A 309 -21.39 1.31 6.65
CA GLN A 309 -20.81 1.88 5.44
C GLN A 309 -19.31 2.21 5.55
N ARG A 310 -18.79 2.25 6.78
CA ARG A 310 -17.38 2.47 7.04
C ARG A 310 -16.77 1.16 7.47
N GLU A 311 -15.71 0.77 6.80
CA GLU A 311 -14.93 -0.39 7.19
C GLU A 311 -14.35 -0.22 8.59
N ILE A 312 -14.29 -1.33 9.32
CA ILE A 312 -13.56 -1.47 10.57
C ILE A 312 -12.12 -1.83 10.18
N ARG A 313 -11.16 -1.04 10.63
CA ARG A 313 -9.73 -1.25 10.36
C ARG A 313 -9.02 -1.65 11.63
N PHE A 314 -8.48 -2.87 11.65
CA PHE A 314 -7.62 -3.35 12.73
C PHE A 314 -6.15 -3.15 12.34
N TRP A 315 -5.41 -2.46 13.19
CA TRP A 315 -4.01 -2.09 12.97
C TRP A 315 -3.14 -2.83 13.97
N PHE A 316 -2.18 -3.61 13.49
CA PHE A 316 -1.18 -4.27 14.31
C PHE A 316 0.20 -3.68 14.05
N ASP A 317 0.84 -3.11 15.08
CA ASP A 317 2.18 -2.52 14.97
C ASP A 317 3.33 -3.45 15.38
N GLY A 318 3.03 -4.74 15.57
CA GLY A 318 3.98 -5.72 16.08
C GLY A 318 3.94 -5.88 17.61
N LYS A 319 3.26 -4.99 18.34
CA LYS A 319 3.12 -5.02 19.81
C LYS A 319 1.67 -4.99 20.28
N GLU A 320 0.82 -4.18 19.63
CA GLU A 320 -0.58 -4.01 20.02
C GLU A 320 -1.48 -3.92 18.79
N VAL A 321 -2.69 -4.49 18.90
CA VAL A 321 -3.76 -4.30 17.93
C VAL A 321 -4.72 -3.23 18.41
N THR A 322 -4.94 -2.22 17.56
CA THR A 322 -5.90 -1.14 17.75
C THR A 322 -6.92 -1.13 16.62
N ALA A 323 -8.06 -0.47 16.82
CA ALA A 323 -9.12 -0.41 15.80
C ALA A 323 -9.54 1.02 15.46
N LYS A 324 -9.92 1.24 14.20
CA LYS A 324 -10.44 2.51 13.70
C LYS A 324 -11.64 2.30 12.79
N LEU A 325 -12.58 3.23 12.79
CA LEU A 325 -13.72 3.28 11.87
C LEU A 325 -13.41 4.22 10.70
N GLY A 326 -13.55 3.73 9.45
CA GLY A 326 -13.34 4.53 8.23
C GLY A 326 -11.93 5.11 8.04
N GLY A 327 -10.95 4.63 8.81
CA GLY A 327 -9.52 4.96 8.68
C GLY A 327 -8.95 6.01 9.64
N ALA A 328 -9.78 6.89 10.20
CA ALA A 328 -9.31 8.01 11.03
C ALA A 328 -9.84 7.98 12.47
N LEU A 329 -11.00 7.37 12.70
CA LEU A 329 -11.72 7.49 13.97
C LEU A 329 -11.36 6.35 14.91
N PRO A 330 -10.64 6.59 16.02
CA PRO A 330 -10.28 5.53 16.96
C PRO A 330 -11.54 4.90 17.57
N ILE A 331 -11.61 3.57 17.54
CA ILE A 331 -12.68 2.83 18.20
C ILE A 331 -12.31 2.67 19.67
N ALA A 332 -13.24 3.03 20.55
CA ALA A 332 -13.11 2.95 21.99
C ALA A 332 -13.78 1.70 22.59
N GLY A 333 -14.60 0.99 21.82
CA GLY A 333 -15.18 -0.27 22.26
C GLY A 333 -16.22 -0.83 21.30
N PHE A 334 -16.53 -2.10 21.51
CA PHE A 334 -17.61 -2.82 20.85
C PHE A 334 -18.59 -3.33 21.89
N ALA A 335 -19.88 -3.28 21.59
CA ALA A 335 -20.91 -3.85 22.43
C ALA A 335 -21.94 -4.58 21.58
N LYS A 336 -22.70 -5.46 22.23
CA LYS A 336 -23.92 -6.01 21.65
C LYS A 336 -25.06 -5.06 21.97
N HIS A 337 -25.77 -4.62 20.95
CA HIS A 337 -27.03 -3.89 21.06
C HIS A 337 -28.19 -4.81 20.69
N ALA A 338 -29.42 -4.47 21.10
CA ALA A 338 -30.63 -5.27 20.85
C ALA A 338 -30.84 -5.61 19.36
N SER A 339 -30.36 -4.74 18.48
CA SER A 339 -30.53 -4.82 17.03
C SER A 339 -29.26 -5.11 16.24
N GLY A 340 -28.12 -5.36 16.92
CA GLY A 340 -26.87 -5.66 16.23
C GLY A 340 -25.59 -5.30 16.99
N LEU A 341 -24.50 -5.09 16.25
CA LEU A 341 -23.23 -4.64 16.78
C LEU A 341 -23.26 -3.15 17.07
N GLU A 342 -22.77 -2.72 18.21
CA GLU A 342 -22.51 -1.33 18.54
C GLU A 342 -21.01 -1.05 18.51
N ILE A 343 -20.63 0.08 17.92
CA ILE A 343 -19.25 0.57 17.86
C ILE A 343 -19.22 1.97 18.48
N THR A 344 -18.45 2.10 19.56
CA THR A 344 -18.16 3.39 20.18
C THR A 344 -16.83 3.91 19.63
N TYR A 345 -16.78 5.17 19.18
CA TYR A 345 -15.58 5.76 18.57
C TYR A 345 -15.40 7.23 18.96
N LYS A 346 -14.16 7.73 18.86
CA LYS A 346 -13.81 9.10 19.21
C LYS A 346 -13.79 10.01 17.97
N MET A 347 -14.44 11.17 18.08
CA MET A 347 -14.40 12.28 17.11
C MET A 347 -13.90 13.54 17.81
N GLY A 348 -12.58 13.77 17.73
CA GLY A 348 -11.93 14.82 18.53
C GLY A 348 -12.12 14.55 20.02
N ASN A 349 -12.68 15.52 20.74
CA ASN A 349 -12.97 15.40 22.18
C ASN A 349 -14.33 14.75 22.49
N ARG A 350 -15.10 14.34 21.47
CA ARG A 350 -16.42 13.73 21.65
C ARG A 350 -16.35 12.23 21.42
N THR A 351 -17.16 11.50 22.18
CA THR A 351 -17.45 10.08 21.93
C THR A 351 -18.75 9.96 21.16
N SER A 352 -18.80 9.06 20.18
CA SER A 352 -19.99 8.80 19.36
C SER A 352 -20.20 7.30 19.23
N VAL A 353 -21.44 6.91 18.99
CA VAL A 353 -21.86 5.52 18.91
C VAL A 353 -22.53 5.29 17.56
N THR A 354 -22.28 4.15 16.94
CA THR A 354 -23.01 3.68 15.75
C THR A 354 -23.40 2.23 15.96
N THR A 355 -24.59 1.84 15.49
CA THR A 355 -25.10 0.47 15.62
C THR A 355 -25.31 -0.17 14.24
N SER A 356 -25.24 -1.49 14.18
CA SER A 356 -25.50 -2.31 12.99
C SER A 356 -27.00 -2.59 12.82
N ASP A 357 -27.85 -1.74 13.40
CA ASP A 357 -29.29 -1.93 13.48
C ASP A 357 -29.91 -2.12 12.09
N ALA A 358 -30.35 -3.33 11.83
CA ALA A 358 -31.03 -3.69 10.60
C ALA A 358 -32.36 -2.91 10.42
N GLN A 359 -33.00 -2.37 11.46
CA GLN A 359 -34.22 -1.55 11.32
C GLN A 359 -33.97 -0.20 10.65
N LEU A 360 -32.73 0.34 10.70
CA LEU A 360 -32.33 1.48 9.88
C LEU A 360 -31.97 1.08 8.44
N ALA A 361 -31.60 -0.19 8.20
CA ALA A 361 -31.34 -0.75 6.88
C ALA A 361 -32.59 -1.34 6.19
N LEU A 362 -33.62 -1.73 6.95
CA LEU A 362 -34.88 -2.37 6.53
C LEU A 362 -35.92 -1.38 5.98
N ARG A 363 -35.66 -0.07 5.99
CA ARG A 363 -36.44 0.91 5.20
C ARG A 363 -35.85 1.07 3.80
N ALA A 364 -35.52 -0.05 3.17
CA ALA A 364 -35.24 -0.16 1.74
C ALA A 364 -36.55 -0.34 0.96
N VAL A 365 -37.49 0.57 1.18
CA VAL A 365 -38.56 0.82 0.20
C VAL A 365 -38.08 2.06 -0.53
N GLU A 366 -37.80 1.94 -1.83
CA GLU A 366 -37.78 3.14 -2.67
C GLU A 366 -39.11 3.84 -2.45
N MET A 367 -39.09 5.02 -1.82
CA MET A 367 -40.30 5.77 -1.57
C MET A 367 -40.62 6.53 -2.85
N ASP A 368 -41.66 6.10 -3.55
CA ASP A 368 -42.21 6.92 -4.61
C ASP A 368 -42.89 8.18 -4.01
N LYS A 369 -43.24 9.12 -4.89
CA LYS A 369 -43.89 10.38 -4.49
C LYS A 369 -45.17 10.16 -3.68
N SER A 370 -45.94 9.11 -3.97
CA SER A 370 -47.18 8.78 -3.25
C SER A 370 -46.87 8.36 -1.82
N GLU A 371 -45.83 7.54 -1.63
CA GLU A 371 -45.37 7.11 -0.33
C GLU A 371 -44.80 8.25 0.52
N ILE A 372 -44.01 9.14 -0.08
CA ILE A 372 -43.58 10.39 0.56
C ILE A 372 -44.81 11.20 0.98
N GLY A 373 -45.81 11.32 0.10
CA GLY A 373 -47.07 12.01 0.37
C GLY A 373 -47.87 11.47 1.53
N ARG A 374 -47.90 10.15 1.74
CA ARG A 374 -48.57 9.53 2.89
C ARG A 374 -47.88 9.83 4.22
N ARG A 375 -46.59 10.18 4.18
CA ARG A 375 -45.72 10.32 5.35
C ARG A 375 -45.43 11.76 5.73
N ILE A 376 -45.97 12.71 4.97
CA ILE A 376 -45.92 14.14 5.26
C ILE A 376 -47.33 14.59 5.70
N GLU A 377 -47.37 15.36 6.77
CA GLU A 377 -48.53 16.12 7.21
C GLU A 377 -48.25 17.61 7.03
N LEU A 378 -49.21 18.35 6.45
CA LEU A 378 -49.14 19.81 6.39
C LEU A 378 -49.76 20.37 7.67
N LEU A 379 -48.94 20.97 8.51
CA LEU A 379 -49.37 21.52 9.80
C LEU A 379 -50.03 22.90 9.65
N SER A 380 -49.50 23.73 8.75
CA SER A 380 -50.08 25.05 8.44
C SER A 380 -49.64 25.52 7.05
N LYS A 381 -50.42 26.42 6.46
CA LYS A 381 -50.11 27.12 5.21
C LYS A 381 -50.32 28.63 5.40
N PRO A 382 -49.62 29.48 4.62
CA PRO A 382 -49.86 30.93 4.64
C PRO A 382 -51.24 31.30 4.08
N ASP A 383 -51.73 32.49 4.46
CA ASP A 383 -52.99 33.06 3.95
C ASP A 383 -52.88 33.56 2.49
N THR A 384 -51.65 33.68 1.99
CA THR A 384 -51.35 34.04 0.60
C THR A 384 -50.56 32.92 -0.08
N ASP A 385 -50.37 33.00 -1.40
CA ASP A 385 -49.54 32.04 -2.15
C ASP A 385 -48.05 32.08 -1.77
N GLU A 386 -47.63 33.08 -0.99
CA GLU A 386 -46.26 33.26 -0.49
C GLU A 386 -46.22 33.09 1.03
N GLY A 387 -45.11 32.55 1.55
CA GLY A 387 -44.90 32.37 2.98
C GLY A 387 -44.49 30.95 3.36
N THR A 388 -44.73 30.60 4.62
CA THR A 388 -44.18 29.37 5.23
C THR A 388 -45.24 28.29 5.33
N TYR A 389 -44.97 27.16 4.68
CA TYR A 389 -45.77 25.94 4.78
C TYR A 389 -45.10 25.02 5.81
N ALA A 390 -45.67 24.91 7.01
CA ALA A 390 -45.11 24.06 8.05
C ALA A 390 -45.50 22.60 7.82
N LEU A 391 -44.54 21.69 7.94
CA LEU A 391 -44.73 20.27 7.68
C LEU A 391 -44.24 19.42 8.85
N LYS A 392 -44.81 18.22 8.95
CA LYS A 392 -44.33 17.15 9.83
C LYS A 392 -44.16 15.88 9.01
N ALA A 393 -42.94 15.38 8.97
CA ALA A 393 -42.63 14.07 8.40
C ALA A 393 -42.73 13.00 9.50
N ASP A 394 -43.19 11.80 9.16
CA ASP A 394 -43.09 10.68 10.08
C ASP A 394 -41.63 10.21 10.25
N THR A 395 -41.39 9.34 11.24
CA THR A 395 -40.05 8.82 11.51
C THR A 395 -39.52 7.92 10.38
N THR A 396 -40.39 7.43 9.48
CA THR A 396 -40.05 6.60 8.32
C THR A 396 -39.41 7.42 7.23
N LEU A 397 -40.05 8.51 6.84
CA LEU A 397 -39.51 9.45 5.88
C LEU A 397 -38.25 10.14 6.43
N LEU A 398 -38.24 10.52 7.72
CA LEU A 398 -37.04 11.07 8.36
C LEU A 398 -35.85 10.10 8.27
N GLY A 399 -36.07 8.81 8.56
CA GLY A 399 -35.04 7.78 8.45
C GLY A 399 -34.57 7.53 7.02
N TYR A 400 -35.49 7.58 6.05
CA TYR A 400 -35.18 7.48 4.62
C TYR A 400 -34.26 8.61 4.15
N VAL A 401 -34.60 9.87 4.45
CA VAL A 401 -33.81 11.04 4.06
C VAL A 401 -32.46 11.11 4.80
N LEU A 402 -32.44 10.75 6.09
CA LEU A 402 -31.19 10.67 6.87
C LEU A 402 -30.23 9.62 6.32
N LYS A 403 -30.73 8.48 5.85
CA LYS A 403 -29.90 7.44 5.22
C LYS A 403 -29.15 8.04 4.04
N ASP A 404 -29.84 8.67 3.09
CA ASP A 404 -29.17 9.12 1.86
C ASP A 404 -28.16 10.26 2.14
N LEU A 405 -28.42 11.09 3.16
CA LEU A 405 -27.55 12.20 3.52
C LEU A 405 -26.35 11.82 4.42
N THR A 406 -26.47 10.84 5.33
CA THR A 406 -25.40 10.51 6.30
C THR A 406 -24.23 9.73 5.70
N ARG A 407 -24.34 9.36 4.43
CA ARG A 407 -23.54 8.34 3.73
C ARG A 407 -22.53 8.91 2.72
N LEU A 408 -22.43 10.25 2.62
CA LEU A 408 -21.85 10.91 1.44
C LEU A 408 -20.78 11.97 1.76
N GLY A 409 -19.75 12.05 0.92
CA GLY A 409 -18.79 13.16 0.94
C GLY A 409 -19.44 14.49 0.55
N ARG A 410 -18.83 15.63 0.91
CA ARG A 410 -19.44 16.99 0.82
C ARG A 410 -20.13 17.31 -0.52
N GLY A 411 -19.54 16.92 -1.65
CA GLY A 411 -20.14 17.14 -2.98
C GLY A 411 -21.39 16.29 -3.25
N ARG A 412 -21.38 15.01 -2.84
CA ARG A 412 -22.55 14.12 -2.98
C ARG A 412 -23.64 14.46 -1.96
N TYR A 413 -23.26 14.94 -0.78
CA TYR A 413 -24.20 15.43 0.25
C TYR A 413 -25.09 16.57 -0.27
N MET A 414 -24.49 17.59 -0.89
CA MET A 414 -25.27 18.71 -1.43
C MET A 414 -26.21 18.30 -2.56
N LYS A 415 -25.79 17.32 -3.38
CA LYS A 415 -26.61 16.78 -4.46
C LYS A 415 -27.85 16.05 -3.93
N GLU A 416 -27.67 15.11 -2.99
CA GLU A 416 -28.82 14.39 -2.41
C GLU A 416 -29.76 15.31 -1.62
N LYS A 417 -29.23 16.39 -1.00
CA LYS A 417 -30.10 17.43 -0.43
C LYS A 417 -30.96 18.12 -1.49
N GLY A 418 -30.42 18.36 -2.67
CA GLY A 418 -31.15 18.90 -3.81
C GLY A 418 -32.23 17.91 -4.28
N ASP A 419 -31.83 16.68 -4.55
CA ASP A 419 -32.73 15.60 -5.02
C ASP A 419 -33.90 15.39 -4.04
N ALA A 420 -33.63 15.30 -2.73
CA ALA A 420 -34.67 15.16 -1.72
C ALA A 420 -35.60 16.40 -1.63
N SER A 421 -35.07 17.60 -1.87
CA SER A 421 -35.87 18.84 -1.89
C SER A 421 -36.88 18.84 -3.03
N GLU A 422 -36.48 18.38 -4.22
CA GLU A 422 -37.35 18.26 -5.40
C GLU A 422 -38.43 17.19 -5.25
N GLU A 423 -38.21 16.21 -4.39
CA GLU A 423 -39.21 15.17 -4.09
C GLU A 423 -40.21 15.60 -3.01
N ILE A 424 -39.71 16.22 -1.95
CA ILE A 424 -40.51 16.59 -0.78
C ILE A 424 -41.33 17.85 -1.04
N SER A 425 -40.75 18.87 -1.68
CA SER A 425 -41.38 20.19 -1.77
C SER A 425 -42.67 20.19 -2.60
N PRO A 426 -42.76 19.55 -3.77
CA PRO A 426 -44.02 19.43 -4.51
C PRO A 426 -45.11 18.73 -3.70
N VAL A 427 -44.75 17.71 -2.91
CA VAL A 427 -45.70 16.96 -2.06
C VAL A 427 -46.28 17.84 -0.95
N VAL A 428 -45.47 18.72 -0.37
CA VAL A 428 -45.94 19.72 0.62
C VAL A 428 -46.94 20.68 -0.04
N LEU A 429 -46.62 21.16 -1.24
CA LEU A 429 -47.49 22.07 -2.02
C LEU A 429 -48.80 21.39 -2.46
N GLU A 430 -48.78 20.10 -2.81
CA GLU A 430 -49.97 19.29 -3.12
C GLU A 430 -50.98 19.26 -1.99
N LYS A 431 -50.50 19.14 -0.75
CA LYS A 431 -51.35 19.23 0.44
C LYS A 431 -51.95 20.61 0.65
N ALA A 432 -51.34 21.63 0.04
CA ALA A 432 -51.81 23.01 0.06
C ALA A 432 -52.60 23.43 -1.19
N GLN A 433 -53.12 22.48 -1.98
CA GLN A 433 -53.90 22.71 -3.21
C GLN A 433 -53.10 23.14 -4.45
N TRP A 434 -51.80 22.84 -4.50
CA TRP A 434 -50.97 23.06 -5.68
C TRP A 434 -50.63 21.72 -6.35
N THR A 435 -50.99 21.51 -7.60
CA THR A 435 -50.77 20.21 -8.27
C THR A 435 -49.57 20.27 -9.19
N GLU A 436 -48.59 19.40 -8.99
CA GLU A 436 -47.45 19.29 -9.91
C GLU A 436 -47.94 18.73 -11.26
N VAL A 437 -47.78 19.53 -12.32
CA VAL A 437 -48.18 19.16 -13.68
C VAL A 437 -47.09 18.33 -14.35
N VAL A 438 -45.84 18.74 -14.17
CA VAL A 438 -44.68 18.02 -14.70
C VAL A 438 -43.43 18.40 -13.92
N ARG A 439 -42.55 17.42 -13.69
CA ARG A 439 -41.21 17.64 -13.14
C ARG A 439 -40.21 17.84 -14.28
N HIS A 440 -39.34 18.84 -14.17
CA HIS A 440 -38.36 19.23 -15.18
C HIS A 440 -39.00 19.48 -16.58
N PRO A 441 -39.95 20.44 -16.70
CA PRO A 441 -40.78 20.67 -17.90
C PRO A 441 -40.02 20.90 -19.22
N PHE A 442 -38.77 21.35 -19.17
CA PHE A 442 -37.99 21.77 -20.35
C PHE A 442 -36.70 20.96 -20.55
N HIS A 443 -36.57 19.83 -19.87
CA HIS A 443 -35.39 18.97 -20.02
C HIS A 443 -35.56 17.99 -21.20
N GLU A 444 -34.73 18.13 -22.23
CA GLU A 444 -34.66 17.19 -23.37
C GLU A 444 -33.42 16.29 -23.23
N GLY A 445 -33.62 15.01 -22.83
CA GLY A 445 -32.57 13.98 -22.82
C GLY A 445 -32.52 13.08 -21.57
N ASP A 446 -31.95 11.88 -21.73
CA ASP A 446 -31.87 10.83 -20.68
C ASP A 446 -30.62 10.89 -19.78
N GLN A 447 -29.68 11.81 -20.05
CA GLN A 447 -28.33 11.74 -19.45
C GLN A 447 -28.18 12.39 -18.07
N ALA A 448 -29.12 13.26 -17.65
CA ALA A 448 -29.08 13.89 -16.32
C ALA A 448 -30.12 13.29 -15.35
N ARG A 449 -29.68 12.91 -14.15
CA ARG A 449 -30.53 12.38 -13.06
C ARG A 449 -30.60 13.37 -11.88
N GLY A 450 -31.80 13.57 -11.34
CA GLY A 450 -32.07 14.43 -10.18
C GLY A 450 -31.82 15.92 -10.46
N SER A 451 -31.36 16.64 -9.44
CA SER A 451 -31.03 18.08 -9.39
C SER A 451 -29.95 18.57 -10.36
N ASN A 452 -29.38 17.68 -11.16
CA ASN A 452 -28.45 18.04 -12.23
C ASN A 452 -29.15 18.29 -13.57
N ARG A 453 -30.48 18.15 -13.65
CA ARG A 453 -31.26 18.47 -14.85
C ARG A 453 -31.27 19.99 -15.05
N ARG A 454 -31.15 20.41 -16.32
CA ARG A 454 -31.19 21.83 -16.69
C ARG A 454 -32.64 22.29 -16.79
N GLY A 455 -32.91 23.51 -16.34
CA GLY A 455 -34.24 24.10 -16.30
C GLY A 455 -34.79 24.22 -14.88
N PRO A 456 -36.03 24.72 -14.72
CA PRO A 456 -36.74 24.77 -13.45
C PRO A 456 -37.15 23.37 -12.99
N ASP A 457 -37.12 23.14 -11.67
CA ASP A 457 -37.38 21.82 -11.07
C ASP A 457 -38.80 21.28 -11.33
N SER A 458 -39.82 22.15 -11.22
CA SER A 458 -41.22 21.72 -11.39
C SER A 458 -42.10 22.80 -12.03
N LEU A 459 -43.11 22.33 -12.78
CA LEU A 459 -44.24 23.13 -13.23
C LEU A 459 -45.47 22.74 -12.40
N ILE A 460 -46.05 23.71 -11.70
CA ILE A 460 -47.10 23.46 -10.69
C ILE A 460 -48.29 24.38 -10.95
N ARG A 461 -49.50 23.82 -10.86
CA ARG A 461 -50.76 24.54 -10.99
C ARG A 461 -51.36 24.83 -9.62
N ASN A 462 -51.63 26.09 -9.32
CA ASN A 462 -52.42 26.46 -8.15
C ASN A 462 -53.90 26.18 -8.46
N LYS A 463 -54.58 25.34 -7.66
CA LYS A 463 -55.99 24.98 -7.90
C LYS A 463 -56.97 26.10 -7.59
N ASP A 464 -56.62 27.00 -6.67
CA ASP A 464 -57.50 28.09 -6.24
C ASP A 464 -57.55 29.20 -7.32
N THR A 465 -56.42 29.51 -7.95
CA THR A 465 -56.31 30.55 -8.99
C THR A 465 -56.29 30.02 -10.41
N ASN A 466 -56.10 28.70 -10.58
CA ASN A 466 -55.83 28.03 -11.85
C ASN A 466 -54.57 28.52 -12.58
N GLU A 467 -53.68 29.27 -11.91
CA GLU A 467 -52.44 29.76 -12.50
C GLU A 467 -51.39 28.65 -12.60
N LEU A 468 -50.71 28.59 -13.75
CA LEU A 468 -49.58 27.70 -14.00
C LEU A 468 -48.26 28.40 -13.69
N CYS A 469 -47.44 27.81 -12.82
CA CYS A 469 -46.28 28.47 -12.22
C CYS A 469 -45.01 27.61 -12.29
N LEU A 470 -43.85 28.25 -12.45
CA LEU A 470 -42.54 27.58 -12.34
C LEU A 470 -42.04 27.59 -10.90
N PHE A 471 -41.42 26.49 -10.49
CA PHE A 471 -40.80 26.33 -9.19
C PHE A 471 -39.36 25.85 -9.33
N GLU A 472 -38.48 26.48 -8.53
CA GLU A 472 -37.16 25.99 -8.21
C GLU A 472 -37.10 25.66 -6.71
N PHE A 473 -36.60 24.48 -6.38
CA PHE A 473 -36.50 24.00 -5.01
C PHE A 473 -35.05 23.99 -4.53
N LYS A 474 -34.87 24.38 -3.27
CA LYS A 474 -33.57 24.36 -2.60
C LYS A 474 -33.73 23.87 -1.17
N TRP A 475 -32.74 23.16 -0.66
CA TRP A 475 -32.68 22.81 0.77
C TRP A 475 -31.49 23.48 1.46
N TRP A 476 -31.75 24.61 2.10
CA TRP A 476 -30.74 25.45 2.75
C TRP A 476 -31.21 25.93 4.11
N VAL A 477 -30.28 26.04 5.07
CA VAL A 477 -30.55 26.60 6.40
C VAL A 477 -30.42 28.13 6.38
N ASP A 478 -29.51 28.66 5.54
CA ASP A 478 -29.45 30.09 5.23
C ASP A 478 -30.38 30.41 4.05
N THR A 479 -31.53 30.98 4.39
CA THR A 479 -32.62 31.24 3.43
C THR A 479 -32.38 32.50 2.59
N GLN A 480 -31.57 33.45 3.05
CA GLN A 480 -31.35 34.73 2.37
C GLN A 480 -30.34 34.56 1.22
N GLY A 481 -29.20 33.92 1.47
CA GLY A 481 -28.20 33.66 0.43
C GLY A 481 -28.66 32.66 -0.63
N ALA A 482 -29.49 31.68 -0.25
CA ALA A 482 -30.09 30.73 -1.19
C ALA A 482 -31.13 31.40 -2.10
N TYR A 483 -31.87 32.39 -1.59
CA TYR A 483 -32.85 33.15 -2.36
C TYR A 483 -32.17 34.01 -3.44
N GLU A 484 -31.11 34.73 -3.10
CA GLU A 484 -30.40 35.61 -4.05
C GLU A 484 -29.82 34.80 -5.24
N ALA A 485 -29.20 33.65 -4.97
CA ALA A 485 -28.63 32.78 -6.01
C ALA A 485 -29.70 32.12 -6.90
N ALA A 486 -30.83 31.70 -6.33
CA ALA A 486 -31.91 31.06 -7.10
C ALA A 486 -32.79 32.07 -7.87
N CYS A 487 -32.85 33.33 -7.42
CA CYS A 487 -33.65 34.38 -8.08
C CYS A 487 -33.18 34.69 -9.50
N GLU A 488 -31.87 34.81 -9.73
CA GLU A 488 -31.34 35.09 -11.07
C GLU A 488 -31.68 33.95 -12.03
N GLN A 489 -31.45 32.71 -11.60
CA GLN A 489 -31.71 31.52 -12.40
C GLN A 489 -33.20 31.37 -12.78
N VAL A 490 -34.11 31.57 -11.83
CA VAL A 490 -35.55 31.45 -12.06
C VAL A 490 -36.10 32.59 -12.93
N ARG A 491 -35.54 33.80 -12.81
CA ARG A 491 -35.91 34.93 -13.68
C ARG A 491 -35.52 34.67 -15.13
N ASP A 492 -34.33 34.13 -15.36
CA ASP A 492 -33.88 33.76 -16.70
C ASP A 492 -34.79 32.69 -17.29
N TYR A 493 -35.10 31.62 -16.55
CA TYR A 493 -36.05 30.61 -17.01
C TYR A 493 -37.44 31.18 -17.29
N PHE A 494 -37.98 32.04 -16.43
CA PHE A 494 -39.30 32.63 -16.67
C PHE A 494 -39.32 33.57 -17.88
N ARG A 495 -38.20 34.28 -18.16
CA ARG A 495 -38.04 35.08 -19.38
C ARG A 495 -38.04 34.18 -20.62
N ASP A 496 -37.27 33.10 -20.56
CA ASP A 496 -36.98 32.24 -21.70
C ASP A 496 -38.13 31.24 -21.98
N TYR A 497 -38.93 30.90 -20.96
CA TYR A 497 -40.03 29.94 -21.01
C TYR A 497 -41.36 30.55 -20.54
N ARG A 498 -42.10 31.17 -21.47
CA ARG A 498 -43.41 31.80 -21.21
C ARG A 498 -44.61 30.88 -21.42
N LEU A 499 -44.41 29.79 -22.14
CA LEU A 499 -45.46 28.85 -22.52
C LEU A 499 -45.00 27.42 -22.22
N TYR A 500 -45.93 26.58 -21.78
CA TYR A 500 -45.74 25.12 -21.74
C TYR A 500 -46.91 24.47 -22.48
N LYS A 501 -46.61 23.76 -23.58
CA LYS A 501 -47.61 23.13 -24.46
C LYS A 501 -48.75 24.09 -24.87
N GLY A 502 -48.43 25.36 -25.12
CA GLY A 502 -49.39 26.39 -25.53
C GLY A 502 -50.13 27.10 -24.39
N GLU A 503 -49.99 26.65 -23.14
CA GLU A 503 -50.56 27.32 -21.97
C GLU A 503 -49.57 28.34 -21.36
N LYS A 504 -50.09 29.48 -20.90
CA LYS A 504 -49.29 30.56 -20.32
C LYS A 504 -48.80 30.24 -18.92
N ILE A 505 -47.48 30.29 -18.74
CA ILE A 505 -46.85 30.30 -17.42
C ILE A 505 -47.00 31.72 -16.85
N SER A 506 -47.69 31.83 -15.73
CA SER A 506 -48.15 33.10 -15.18
C SER A 506 -47.18 33.71 -14.18
N ARG A 507 -46.43 32.88 -13.44
CA ARG A 507 -45.50 33.31 -12.37
C ARG A 507 -44.34 32.34 -12.20
N ALA A 508 -43.33 32.77 -11.45
CA ALA A 508 -42.28 31.88 -10.96
C ALA A 508 -41.99 32.07 -9.47
N TYR A 509 -41.69 30.96 -8.79
CA TYR A 509 -41.49 30.86 -7.36
C TYR A 509 -40.19 30.11 -7.03
N ILE A 510 -39.65 30.40 -5.85
CA ILE A 510 -38.62 29.58 -5.20
C ILE A 510 -39.21 28.97 -3.94
N GLY A 511 -39.04 27.66 -3.78
CA GLY A 511 -39.36 26.94 -2.56
C GLY A 511 -38.08 26.54 -1.81
N ILE A 512 -37.89 27.04 -0.59
CA ILE A 512 -36.75 26.67 0.26
C ILE A 512 -37.22 25.73 1.35
N LEU A 513 -36.81 24.46 1.27
CA LEU A 513 -37.02 23.47 2.31
C LEU A 513 -36.04 23.71 3.46
N GLU A 514 -36.57 24.10 4.61
CA GLU A 514 -35.85 24.25 5.87
C GLU A 514 -36.25 23.12 6.80
N TRP A 515 -35.42 22.08 6.84
CA TRP A 515 -35.63 20.92 7.71
C TRP A 515 -34.32 20.54 8.40
N ASP A 516 -34.28 20.70 9.73
CA ASP A 516 -33.24 20.12 10.58
C ASP A 516 -33.62 18.68 10.89
N LEU A 517 -32.85 17.73 10.35
CA LEU A 517 -33.11 16.29 10.48
C LEU A 517 -32.86 15.73 11.88
N LYS A 518 -32.65 16.60 12.88
CA LYS A 518 -32.81 16.27 14.30
C LYS A 518 -34.28 16.29 14.74
N SER A 519 -35.19 16.80 13.92
CA SER A 519 -36.63 16.90 14.19
C SER A 519 -37.45 16.27 13.07
N THR A 520 -38.66 15.81 13.41
CA THR A 520 -39.69 15.41 12.43
C THR A 520 -40.44 16.59 11.83
N THR A 521 -40.22 17.81 12.34
CA THR A 521 -40.84 19.03 11.83
C THR A 521 -39.89 19.82 10.94
N GLY A 522 -40.45 20.45 9.91
CA GLY A 522 -39.73 21.34 9.00
C GLY A 522 -40.67 22.38 8.41
N SER A 523 -40.14 23.17 7.47
CA SER A 523 -40.96 24.12 6.73
C SER A 523 -40.49 24.28 5.28
N LEU A 524 -41.42 24.56 4.38
CA LEU A 524 -41.14 24.98 3.02
C LEU A 524 -41.49 26.47 2.92
N ARG A 525 -40.50 27.33 2.68
CA ARG A 525 -40.71 28.76 2.47
C ARG A 525 -40.84 29.04 0.98
N VAL A 526 -42.00 29.52 0.55
CA VAL A 526 -42.28 29.87 -0.84
C VAL A 526 -42.23 31.38 -1.00
N LYS A 527 -41.51 31.84 -2.01
CA LYS A 527 -41.44 33.26 -2.35
C LYS A 527 -41.53 33.48 -3.85
N ARG A 528 -42.29 34.49 -4.25
CA ARG A 528 -42.42 34.86 -5.66
C ARG A 528 -41.15 35.55 -6.14
N VAL A 529 -40.80 35.27 -7.39
CA VAL A 529 -39.63 35.85 -8.05
C VAL A 529 -40.04 36.88 -9.10
N CYS A 530 -41.10 36.57 -9.86
CA CYS A 530 -41.62 37.36 -10.97
C CYS A 530 -43.05 36.99 -11.36
#